data_AF-A0A954WIL5-F1
#
_entry.id   AF-A0A954WIL5-F1
#
_cell.length_a   1.000
_cell.length_b   1.000
_cell.length_c   1.000
_cell.angle_alpha   90.00
_cell.angle_beta   90.00
_cell.angle_gamma   90.00
#
_symmetry.space_group_name_H-M   'P 1'
#
loop_
_entity.id
_entity.type
_entity.pdbx_description
1 polymer ?
#
loop_
_entity_poly.entity_id
_entity_poly.type
_entity_poly.pdbx_seq_one_letter_code
_entity_poly.pdbx_strand_id
1 'polypeptide(L)'
;GNDSLSRQADARATADRATIVLTGGSLQVSTAIAFDGGQPGQLVVSREASAADFRLFDVAVGGDLRLADLTLSGGRDTGGAAIQTAGELSLRNVEVTDSRSLDGHGAILVTATGQATIVDTAIVGNMGSGLYVDSGSVQLIRGTIADNSGDGVTVIGGGITRVDGTLWLRNGELPIDLGNDGVTANDGLVAFGPTSTAPNGGMDYPIFTAADFRAGSLFVSGFVGSQAGQSQFAGSTVQVYLASADGSAEGETVLGDGRVSRHGTGAVLLGTLVADGNGQFHGALNVPSVTLRSHITGLATDAFGRTSEFGAWQLINTNAPVANDDFAKTDGVAVVDVLANDGDIDGNLDPTSVT
;
A
#
# COMPACT_ATOMS: atom_id res chain seq x y z
N GLY A 1 7.17 3.93 41.05
CA GLY A 1 6.80 2.52 41.13
C GLY A 1 6.74 1.87 39.76
N ASN A 2 5.86 2.33 38.87
CA ASN A 2 5.66 1.73 37.54
C ASN A 2 6.64 2.17 36.43
N ASP A 3 7.28 3.33 36.55
CA ASP A 3 8.16 3.88 35.51
C ASP A 3 9.55 3.20 35.45
N SER A 4 9.97 2.51 36.52
CA SER A 4 11.21 1.74 36.53
C SER A 4 11.07 0.33 35.95
N LEU A 5 9.85 -0.22 35.89
CA LEU A 5 9.58 -1.56 35.36
C LEU A 5 9.37 -1.55 33.84
N SER A 6 8.78 -0.48 33.28
CA SER A 6 8.70 -0.30 31.82
C SER A 6 10.08 -0.04 31.20
N ARG A 7 10.88 0.83 31.81
CA ARG A 7 12.26 1.07 31.37
C ARG A 7 13.18 -0.13 31.54
N GLN A 8 12.95 -0.98 32.56
CA GLN A 8 13.69 -2.25 32.70
C GLN A 8 13.20 -3.34 31.74
N ALA A 9 11.94 -3.32 31.32
CA ALA A 9 11.42 -4.22 30.28
C ALA A 9 11.95 -3.82 28.89
N ASP A 10 11.96 -2.53 28.56
CA ASP A 10 12.54 -2.01 27.31
C ASP A 10 14.07 -2.15 27.26
N ALA A 11 14.76 -1.95 28.39
CA ALA A 11 16.20 -2.19 28.50
C ALA A 11 16.56 -3.69 28.48
N ARG A 12 15.69 -4.58 28.94
CA ARG A 12 15.88 -6.04 28.79
C ARG A 12 15.58 -6.52 27.36
N ALA A 13 14.60 -5.92 26.67
CA ALA A 13 14.30 -6.22 25.27
C ALA A 13 15.40 -5.76 24.29
N THR A 14 16.25 -4.80 24.71
CA THR A 14 17.46 -4.38 23.97
C THR A 14 18.71 -5.17 24.38
N ALA A 15 18.75 -5.80 25.56
CA ALA A 15 19.94 -6.48 26.08
C ALA A 15 20.18 -7.89 25.51
N ASP A 16 19.17 -8.55 24.94
CA ASP A 16 19.28 -9.89 24.34
C ASP A 16 19.43 -9.88 22.80
N ARG A 17 19.63 -8.70 22.19
CA ARG A 17 19.84 -8.61 20.74
C ARG A 17 21.31 -8.88 20.40
N ALA A 18 21.56 -9.90 19.60
CA ALA A 18 22.85 -10.07 18.95
C ALA A 18 23.02 -8.98 17.89
N THR A 19 24.19 -8.35 17.83
CA THR A 19 24.48 -7.31 16.83
C THR A 19 25.72 -7.69 16.04
N ILE A 20 25.60 -7.70 14.71
CA ILE A 20 26.72 -7.71 13.78
C ILE A 20 26.92 -6.27 13.30
N VAL A 21 28.01 -5.65 13.74
CA VAL A 21 28.38 -4.29 13.33
C VAL A 21 29.38 -4.38 12.18
N LEU A 22 29.01 -3.87 11.02
CA LEU A 22 29.89 -3.72 9.87
C LEU A 22 30.66 -2.41 10.02
N THR A 23 32.00 -2.48 9.98
CA THR A 23 32.89 -1.32 10.20
C THR A 23 33.39 -0.70 8.89
N GLY A 24 33.08 -1.30 7.74
CA GLY A 24 33.47 -0.76 6.44
C GLY A 24 33.17 -1.71 5.29
N GLY A 25 32.75 -1.12 4.17
CA GLY A 25 32.50 -1.81 2.90
C GLY A 25 31.24 -2.66 2.89
N SER A 26 30.63 -2.76 1.71
CA SER A 26 29.44 -3.57 1.49
C SER A 26 29.77 -5.06 1.46
N LEU A 27 28.89 -5.90 2.01
CA LEU A 27 28.98 -7.35 1.85
C LEU A 27 28.56 -7.72 0.43
N GLN A 28 29.53 -8.14 -0.37
CA GLN A 28 29.33 -8.54 -1.77
C GLN A 28 28.81 -9.98 -1.84
N VAL A 29 27.62 -10.16 -2.42
CA VAL A 29 26.94 -11.44 -2.56
C VAL A 29 26.96 -11.85 -4.03
N SER A 30 27.96 -12.66 -4.41
CA SER A 30 28.11 -13.22 -5.76
C SER A 30 27.69 -14.69 -5.86
N THR A 31 27.36 -15.30 -4.73
CA THR A 31 26.87 -16.68 -4.61
C THR A 31 25.78 -16.72 -3.53
N ALA A 32 25.13 -17.87 -3.36
CA ALA A 32 24.07 -18.01 -2.38
C ALA A 32 24.59 -17.82 -0.94
N ILE A 33 24.00 -16.86 -0.23
CA ILE A 33 24.24 -16.59 1.19
C ILE A 33 22.88 -16.49 1.89
N ALA A 34 22.78 -17.14 3.05
CA ALA A 34 21.61 -17.09 3.90
C ALA A 34 21.98 -16.63 5.31
N PHE A 35 21.26 -15.63 5.84
CA PHE A 35 21.31 -15.22 7.24
C PHE A 35 19.94 -15.40 7.88
N ASP A 36 19.92 -16.10 9.01
CA ASP A 36 18.72 -16.31 9.80
C ASP A 36 19.01 -15.81 11.22
N GLY A 37 18.27 -14.79 11.66
CA GLY A 37 18.37 -14.23 13.00
C GLY A 37 17.71 -15.08 14.07
N GLY A 38 17.06 -16.19 13.69
CA GLY A 38 16.38 -17.15 14.55
C GLY A 38 15.01 -16.65 14.99
N GLN A 39 14.90 -15.40 15.42
CA GLN A 39 13.65 -14.73 15.78
C GLN A 39 13.70 -13.23 15.39
N PRO A 40 12.58 -12.67 14.89
CA PRO A 40 12.53 -11.27 14.46
C PRO A 40 12.99 -10.32 15.56
N GLY A 41 13.84 -9.37 15.17
CA GLY A 41 14.40 -8.34 16.05
C GLY A 41 15.46 -8.82 17.04
N GLN A 42 15.81 -10.10 17.08
CA GLN A 42 16.89 -10.61 17.96
C GLN A 42 18.28 -10.49 17.35
N LEU A 43 18.39 -10.47 16.02
CA LEU A 43 19.63 -10.17 15.32
C LEU A 43 19.52 -8.81 14.63
N VAL A 44 20.48 -7.93 14.89
CA VAL A 44 20.64 -6.67 14.16
C VAL A 44 21.93 -6.73 13.34
N VAL A 45 21.85 -6.53 12.04
CA VAL A 45 23.01 -6.24 11.20
C VAL A 45 23.00 -4.75 10.91
N SER A 46 24.04 -4.04 11.35
CA SER A 46 24.10 -2.59 11.23
C SER A 46 25.42 -2.06 10.72
N ARG A 47 25.37 -0.87 10.13
CA ARG A 47 26.56 -0.07 9.85
C ARG A 47 27.05 0.59 11.13
N GLU A 48 28.37 0.60 11.36
CA GLU A 48 28.96 1.41 12.43
C GLU A 48 28.72 2.90 12.15
N ALA A 49 28.17 3.63 13.13
CA ALA A 49 27.79 5.03 12.95
C ALA A 49 28.95 5.95 12.53
N SER A 50 30.17 5.68 13.00
CA SER A 50 31.38 6.43 12.67
C SER A 50 32.09 5.97 11.40
N ALA A 51 31.70 4.83 10.83
CA ALA A 51 32.29 4.37 9.58
C ALA A 51 31.82 5.26 8.42
N ALA A 52 32.60 5.25 7.34
CA ALA A 52 32.23 5.93 6.10
C ALA A 52 30.85 5.45 5.59
N ASP A 53 30.30 6.18 4.62
CA ASP A 53 29.05 5.80 4.00
C ASP A 53 29.28 4.53 3.16
N PHE A 54 28.51 3.47 3.43
CA PHE A 54 28.41 2.27 2.61
C PHE A 54 27.07 1.55 2.88
N ARG A 55 26.58 0.80 1.88
CA ARG A 55 25.43 -0.10 2.04
C ARG A 55 25.78 -1.40 2.74
N LEU A 56 24.80 -2.08 3.34
CA LEU A 56 25.04 -3.33 4.07
C LEU A 56 25.31 -4.50 3.11
N PHE A 57 24.46 -4.66 2.09
CA PHE A 57 24.54 -5.78 1.14
C PHE A 57 24.47 -5.32 -0.31
N ASP A 58 25.32 -5.90 -1.14
CA ASP A 58 25.31 -5.72 -2.60
C ASP A 58 25.21 -7.09 -3.27
N VAL A 59 24.06 -7.38 -3.85
CA VAL A 59 23.78 -8.67 -4.50
C VAL A 59 24.04 -8.55 -5.98
N ALA A 60 25.13 -9.18 -6.43
CA ALA A 60 25.53 -9.15 -7.82
C ALA A 60 24.59 -9.99 -8.70
N VAL A 61 24.68 -9.81 -10.02
CA VAL A 61 23.98 -10.67 -10.98
C VAL A 61 24.36 -12.13 -10.75
N GLY A 62 23.35 -12.99 -10.60
CA GLY A 62 23.52 -14.41 -10.26
C GLY A 62 23.83 -14.69 -8.78
N GLY A 63 23.98 -13.65 -7.96
CA GLY A 63 24.00 -13.74 -6.51
C GLY A 63 22.60 -14.04 -5.95
N ASP A 64 22.56 -14.55 -4.73
CA ASP A 64 21.33 -14.98 -4.07
C ASP A 64 21.44 -14.72 -2.56
N LEU A 65 20.73 -13.70 -2.09
CA LEU A 65 20.70 -13.30 -0.69
C LEU A 65 19.36 -13.67 -0.06
N ARG A 66 19.40 -14.52 0.96
CA ARG A 66 18.23 -14.86 1.78
C ARG A 66 18.41 -14.34 3.20
N LEU A 67 17.54 -13.44 3.62
CA LEU A 67 17.53 -12.91 4.99
C LEU A 67 16.21 -13.28 5.67
N ALA A 68 16.32 -13.76 6.89
CA ALA A 68 15.17 -14.10 7.70
C ALA A 68 15.32 -13.63 9.15
N ASP A 69 14.20 -13.21 9.74
CA ASP A 69 14.05 -13.06 11.19
C ASP A 69 15.11 -12.12 11.82
N LEU A 70 15.41 -11.00 11.17
CA LEU A 70 16.46 -10.05 11.59
C LEU A 70 16.13 -8.59 11.24
N THR A 71 16.86 -7.66 11.83
CA THR A 71 16.80 -6.22 11.51
C THR A 71 18.06 -5.78 10.77
N LEU A 72 17.89 -5.01 9.70
CA LEU A 72 18.92 -4.28 8.98
C LEU A 72 18.82 -2.79 9.32
N SER A 73 19.94 -2.15 9.69
CA SER A 73 19.91 -0.75 10.09
C SER A 73 21.16 0.06 9.76
N GLY A 74 20.97 1.36 9.52
CA GLY A 74 22.07 2.33 9.44
C GLY A 74 22.84 2.33 8.12
N GLY A 75 22.37 1.58 7.13
CA GLY A 75 22.96 1.55 5.79
C GLY A 75 22.89 2.94 5.13
N ARG A 76 23.96 3.35 4.44
CA ARG A 76 24.04 4.69 3.86
C ARG A 76 24.82 4.69 2.56
N ASP A 77 24.16 5.01 1.46
CA ASP A 77 24.76 5.00 0.13
C ASP A 77 23.92 5.86 -0.84
N THR A 78 24.38 6.06 -2.08
CA THR A 78 23.66 6.83 -3.11
C THR A 78 22.51 6.04 -3.79
N GLY A 79 22.42 4.73 -3.58
CA GLY A 79 21.25 3.93 -3.98
C GLY A 79 21.16 2.67 -3.13
N GLY A 80 19.96 2.18 -2.81
CA GLY A 80 19.80 0.95 -2.02
C GLY A 80 20.62 0.97 -0.74
N ALA A 81 20.29 1.92 0.15
CA ALA A 81 21.14 2.27 1.28
C ALA A 81 21.39 1.09 2.23
N ALA A 82 20.41 0.21 2.43
CA ALA A 82 20.60 -1.07 3.11
C ALA A 82 21.05 -2.16 2.13
N ILE A 83 20.30 -2.31 1.04
CA ILE A 83 20.49 -3.38 0.06
C ILE A 83 20.39 -2.82 -1.35
N GLN A 84 21.33 -3.18 -2.21
CA GLN A 84 21.12 -3.19 -3.65
C GLN A 84 21.13 -4.62 -4.15
N THR A 85 20.22 -4.96 -5.06
CA THR A 85 20.21 -6.27 -5.71
C THR A 85 20.05 -6.17 -7.23
N ALA A 86 20.97 -6.84 -7.92
CA ALA A 86 20.87 -7.22 -9.33
C ALA A 86 20.67 -8.74 -9.51
N GLY A 87 20.64 -9.49 -8.41
CA GLY A 87 20.38 -10.93 -8.35
C GLY A 87 19.11 -11.26 -7.56
N GLU A 88 19.07 -12.45 -6.95
CA GLU A 88 17.93 -12.89 -6.16
C GLU A 88 18.01 -12.33 -4.73
N LEU A 89 16.92 -11.72 -4.26
CA LEU A 89 16.76 -11.24 -2.90
C LEU A 89 15.50 -11.84 -2.29
N SER A 90 15.64 -12.53 -1.17
CA SER A 90 14.51 -13.03 -0.38
C SER A 90 14.57 -12.46 1.03
N LEU A 91 13.53 -11.71 1.40
CA LEU A 91 13.33 -11.19 2.75
C LEU A 91 12.11 -11.86 3.37
N ARG A 92 12.28 -12.50 4.52
CA ARG A 92 11.19 -13.10 5.30
C ARG A 92 11.24 -12.60 6.73
N ASN A 93 10.21 -11.88 7.17
CA ASN A 93 10.15 -11.38 8.54
C ASN A 93 11.40 -10.56 8.93
N VAL A 94 11.79 -9.68 8.02
CA VAL A 94 12.92 -8.76 8.18
C VAL A 94 12.40 -7.37 8.49
N GLU A 95 13.17 -6.59 9.25
CA GLU A 95 12.95 -5.15 9.37
C GLU A 95 14.10 -4.41 8.70
N VAL A 96 13.80 -3.51 7.75
CA VAL A 96 14.78 -2.62 7.12
C VAL A 96 14.47 -1.19 7.56
N THR A 97 15.35 -0.62 8.37
CA THR A 97 15.09 0.66 9.05
C THR A 97 16.30 1.57 9.10
N ASP A 98 16.06 2.87 9.31
CA ASP A 98 17.10 3.88 9.53
C ASP A 98 18.22 3.82 8.48
N SER A 99 17.83 3.54 7.23
CA SER A 99 18.73 3.52 6.10
C SER A 99 18.55 4.78 5.27
N ARG A 100 19.65 5.34 4.78
CA ARG A 100 19.67 6.66 4.16
C ARG A 100 20.22 6.61 2.74
N SER A 101 19.33 6.74 1.76
CA SER A 101 19.71 6.96 0.36
C SER A 101 20.08 8.43 0.18
N LEU A 102 21.27 8.71 -0.36
CA LEU A 102 21.72 10.09 -0.59
C LEU A 102 21.12 10.72 -1.85
N ASP A 103 20.69 9.90 -2.81
CA ASP A 103 20.11 10.36 -4.09
C ASP A 103 18.60 10.06 -4.19
N GLY A 104 17.95 9.74 -3.07
CA GLY A 104 16.50 9.56 -3.01
C GLY A 104 15.98 8.16 -3.40
N HIS A 105 16.79 7.31 -4.06
CA HIS A 105 16.36 5.98 -4.52
C HIS A 105 15.64 5.16 -3.44
N GLY A 106 16.31 4.70 -2.37
CA GLY A 106 15.59 4.12 -1.24
C GLY A 106 16.41 3.21 -0.36
N ALA A 107 15.77 2.59 0.63
CA ALA A 107 16.44 1.64 1.53
C ALA A 107 16.86 0.37 0.80
N ILE A 108 16.00 -0.14 -0.07
CA ILE A 108 16.26 -1.27 -0.95
C ILE A 108 16.18 -0.79 -2.40
N LEU A 109 17.18 -1.14 -3.21
CA LEU A 109 17.21 -0.85 -4.64
C LEU A 109 17.29 -2.15 -5.44
N VAL A 110 16.35 -2.34 -6.36
CA VAL A 110 16.29 -3.50 -7.26
C VAL A 110 16.59 -3.04 -8.69
N THR A 111 17.69 -3.53 -9.26
CA THR A 111 18.21 -3.10 -10.57
C THR A 111 18.42 -4.29 -11.50
N ALA A 112 18.66 -4.01 -12.77
CA ALA A 112 19.01 -4.98 -13.81
C ALA A 112 18.07 -6.21 -13.79
N THR A 113 18.63 -7.40 -13.59
CA THR A 113 17.88 -8.67 -13.51
C THR A 113 17.42 -9.02 -12.09
N GLY A 114 17.51 -8.09 -11.15
CA GLY A 114 17.22 -8.32 -9.75
C GLY A 114 15.77 -8.75 -9.54
N GLN A 115 15.57 -9.78 -8.72
CA GLN A 115 14.26 -10.26 -8.32
C GLN A 115 14.17 -10.24 -6.80
N ALA A 116 13.22 -9.50 -6.26
CA ALA A 116 13.01 -9.40 -4.81
C ALA A 116 11.67 -10.03 -4.41
N THR A 117 11.72 -11.00 -3.52
CA THR A 117 10.53 -11.55 -2.84
C THR A 117 10.55 -11.13 -1.38
N ILE A 118 9.61 -10.27 -1.01
CA ILE A 118 9.57 -9.61 0.29
C ILE A 118 8.29 -10.04 1.01
N VAL A 119 8.45 -10.85 2.03
CA VAL A 119 7.34 -11.50 2.75
C VAL A 119 7.41 -11.14 4.24
N ASP A 120 6.28 -10.75 4.82
CA ASP A 120 6.18 -10.44 6.26
C ASP A 120 7.22 -9.40 6.74
N THR A 121 7.71 -8.56 5.83
CA THR A 121 8.86 -7.68 6.07
C THR A 121 8.37 -6.24 6.29
N ALA A 122 9.01 -5.55 7.22
CA ALA A 122 8.80 -4.14 7.50
C ALA A 122 9.92 -3.31 6.84
N ILE A 123 9.56 -2.36 5.98
CA ILE A 123 10.49 -1.37 5.41
C ILE A 123 10.05 -0.01 5.94
N VAL A 124 10.70 0.42 7.02
CA VAL A 124 10.18 1.49 7.87
C VAL A 124 11.20 2.56 8.22
N GLY A 125 10.78 3.82 8.28
CA GLY A 125 11.63 4.88 8.83
C GLY A 125 12.91 5.15 8.04
N ASN A 126 12.91 4.96 6.71
CA ASN A 126 14.08 5.19 5.87
C ASN A 126 14.06 6.58 5.21
N MET A 127 15.23 7.13 4.89
CA MET A 127 15.34 8.39 4.16
C MET A 127 15.46 8.13 2.64
N GLY A 128 14.49 8.64 1.89
CA GLY A 128 14.17 8.27 0.51
C GLY A 128 12.97 7.34 0.46
N SER A 129 12.75 6.67 -0.68
CA SER A 129 11.69 5.67 -0.77
C SER A 129 12.01 4.44 0.08
N GLY A 130 11.00 3.70 0.53
CA GLY A 130 11.25 2.41 1.18
C GLY A 130 11.95 1.43 0.23
N LEU A 131 11.39 1.29 -0.96
CA LEU A 131 11.87 0.41 -2.03
C LEU A 131 11.91 1.17 -3.36
N TYR A 132 12.98 0.96 -4.12
CA TYR A 132 13.15 1.52 -5.46
C TYR A 132 13.34 0.43 -6.48
N VAL A 133 12.53 0.45 -7.53
CA VAL A 133 12.56 -0.53 -8.61
C VAL A 133 12.98 0.15 -9.90
N ASP A 134 14.28 0.11 -10.18
CA ASP A 134 14.85 0.73 -11.37
C ASP A 134 14.56 -0.10 -12.63
N SER A 135 14.91 -1.40 -12.61
CA SER A 135 14.79 -2.27 -13.80
C SER A 135 14.47 -3.74 -13.50
N GLY A 136 14.42 -4.14 -12.22
CA GLY A 136 14.11 -5.51 -11.80
C GLY A 136 12.64 -5.75 -11.42
N SER A 137 12.36 -6.85 -10.71
CA SER A 137 11.00 -7.22 -10.30
C SER A 137 10.86 -7.41 -8.80
N VAL A 138 9.67 -7.10 -8.28
CA VAL A 138 9.35 -7.20 -6.86
C VAL A 138 8.04 -7.93 -6.64
N GLN A 139 8.00 -8.78 -5.61
CA GLN A 139 6.77 -9.26 -4.98
C GLN A 139 6.72 -8.80 -3.53
N LEU A 140 5.62 -8.14 -3.14
CA LEU A 140 5.35 -7.65 -1.78
C LEU A 140 4.18 -8.44 -1.18
N ILE A 141 4.43 -9.20 -0.13
CA ILE A 141 3.44 -10.10 0.47
C ILE A 141 3.39 -9.89 1.98
N ARG A 142 2.26 -9.39 2.48
CA ARG A 142 1.93 -9.24 3.91
C ARG A 142 2.96 -8.43 4.71
N GLY A 143 3.58 -7.43 4.08
CA GLY A 143 4.56 -6.55 4.72
C GLY A 143 3.97 -5.26 5.28
N THR A 144 4.84 -4.42 5.84
CA THR A 144 4.53 -3.02 6.19
C THR A 144 5.55 -2.10 5.52
N ILE A 145 5.09 -1.11 4.78
CA ILE A 145 5.94 -0.04 4.22
C ILE A 145 5.47 1.28 4.80
N ALA A 146 6.26 1.84 5.72
CA ALA A 146 5.80 2.96 6.52
C ALA A 146 6.86 3.97 6.92
N ASP A 147 6.45 5.20 7.20
CA ASP A 147 7.30 6.23 7.79
C ASP A 147 8.60 6.51 6.98
N ASN A 148 8.63 6.15 5.70
CA ASN A 148 9.75 6.49 4.80
C ASN A 148 9.60 7.94 4.34
N SER A 149 10.69 8.66 4.17
CA SER A 149 10.62 10.11 3.91
C SER A 149 10.20 10.46 2.47
N GLY A 150 10.27 9.52 1.53
CA GLY A 150 9.74 9.64 0.17
C GLY A 150 8.56 8.69 -0.04
N ASP A 151 8.45 8.08 -1.22
CA ASP A 151 7.42 7.07 -1.50
C ASP A 151 7.59 5.81 -0.63
N GLY A 152 6.52 5.03 -0.50
CA GLY A 152 6.65 3.65 -0.04
C GLY A 152 7.49 2.84 -1.02
N VAL A 153 7.07 2.84 -2.29
CA VAL A 153 7.73 2.17 -3.40
C VAL A 153 7.76 3.10 -4.62
N THR A 154 8.91 3.29 -5.23
CA THR A 154 9.05 4.00 -6.51
C THR A 154 9.41 2.99 -7.61
N VAL A 155 8.79 3.09 -8.78
CA VAL A 155 9.05 2.21 -9.93
C VAL A 155 9.37 3.05 -11.17
N ILE A 156 10.54 2.83 -11.79
CA ILE A 156 10.97 3.58 -12.99
C ILE A 156 10.88 2.76 -14.27
N GLY A 157 11.55 1.61 -14.32
CA GLY A 157 11.63 0.76 -15.52
C GLY A 157 11.44 -0.73 -15.27
N GLY A 158 11.39 -1.15 -14.00
CA GLY A 158 11.09 -2.52 -13.60
C GLY A 158 9.59 -2.73 -13.35
N GLY A 159 9.25 -3.59 -12.39
CA GLY A 159 7.86 -3.76 -12.01
C GLY A 159 7.60 -4.39 -10.64
N ILE A 160 6.45 -4.04 -10.09
CA ILE A 160 5.85 -4.75 -8.96
C ILE A 160 4.90 -5.78 -9.57
N THR A 161 5.27 -7.05 -9.39
CA THR A 161 4.60 -8.22 -9.99
C THR A 161 3.64 -8.90 -9.03
N ARG A 162 3.55 -8.41 -7.79
CA ARG A 162 2.53 -8.81 -6.81
C ARG A 162 2.53 -7.83 -5.65
N VAL A 163 1.34 -7.37 -5.27
CA VAL A 163 1.07 -6.83 -3.93
C VAL A 163 -0.06 -7.65 -3.34
N ASP A 164 0.14 -8.14 -2.12
CA ASP A 164 -0.86 -8.95 -1.43
C ASP A 164 -0.79 -8.68 0.08
N GLY A 165 -1.84 -8.09 0.66
CA GLY A 165 -1.92 -7.83 2.10
C GLY A 165 -0.89 -6.86 2.70
N THR A 166 -0.12 -6.12 1.90
CA THR A 166 0.86 -5.15 2.40
C THR A 166 0.16 -3.91 2.98
N LEU A 167 0.63 -3.42 4.12
CA LEU A 167 0.15 -2.19 4.75
C LEU A 167 1.03 -1.01 4.38
N TRP A 168 0.41 0.15 4.20
CA TRP A 168 1.05 1.37 3.70
C TRP A 168 0.68 2.54 4.62
N LEU A 169 1.67 3.15 5.27
CA LEU A 169 1.39 4.08 6.37
C LEU A 169 2.39 5.24 6.39
N ARG A 170 1.94 6.49 6.38
CA ARG A 170 2.78 7.65 6.73
C ARG A 170 4.10 7.79 5.95
N ASN A 171 4.15 7.31 4.71
CA ASN A 171 5.27 7.65 3.83
C ASN A 171 5.16 9.14 3.46
N GLY A 172 6.28 9.77 3.10
CA GLY A 172 6.34 11.19 2.80
C GLY A 172 5.57 11.57 1.54
N GLU A 173 5.51 10.65 0.57
CA GLU A 173 4.86 10.81 -0.73
C GLU A 173 3.86 9.67 -0.99
N LEU A 174 3.81 9.09 -2.19
CA LEU A 174 2.83 8.06 -2.55
C LEU A 174 3.16 6.70 -1.92
N PRO A 175 2.17 5.83 -1.67
CA PRO A 175 2.45 4.45 -1.31
C PRO A 175 3.25 3.71 -2.39
N ILE A 176 2.81 3.89 -3.64
CA ILE A 176 3.45 3.39 -4.86
C ILE A 176 3.39 4.56 -5.85
N ASP A 177 4.55 4.98 -6.36
CA ASP A 177 4.69 5.95 -7.45
C ASP A 177 5.24 5.23 -8.69
N LEU A 178 4.48 5.30 -9.78
CA LEU A 178 4.79 4.67 -11.05
C LEU A 178 5.34 5.68 -12.06
N GLY A 179 6.66 5.89 -12.02
CA GLY A 179 7.35 6.81 -12.93
C GLY A 179 8.13 7.88 -12.19
N ASN A 180 7.96 7.97 -10.87
CA ASN A 180 8.49 9.03 -10.03
C ASN A 180 8.06 10.41 -10.54
N ASP A 181 6.78 10.52 -10.90
CA ASP A 181 6.16 11.72 -11.43
C ASP A 181 4.89 12.12 -10.67
N GLY A 182 4.65 11.49 -9.52
CA GLY A 182 3.47 11.69 -8.70
C GLY A 182 2.30 10.84 -9.18
N VAL A 183 1.07 11.31 -8.96
CA VAL A 183 -0.11 10.53 -9.34
C VAL A 183 -0.21 10.42 -10.86
N THR A 184 -0.20 9.18 -11.35
CA THR A 184 -0.44 8.85 -12.76
C THR A 184 -1.95 8.74 -13.00
N ALA A 185 -2.53 9.75 -13.64
CA ALA A 185 -3.96 9.77 -13.93
C ALA A 185 -4.40 8.60 -14.81
N ASN A 186 -5.54 7.98 -14.49
CA ASN A 186 -6.10 6.90 -15.30
C ASN A 186 -6.39 7.39 -16.72
N ASP A 187 -5.75 6.80 -17.71
CA ASP A 187 -5.95 7.12 -19.13
C ASP A 187 -6.88 6.11 -19.82
N GLY A 188 -7.20 5.01 -19.12
CA GLY A 188 -7.99 3.92 -19.66
C GLY A 188 -7.32 3.26 -20.84
N LEU A 189 -6.00 3.20 -20.84
CA LEU A 189 -5.19 2.41 -21.73
C LEU A 189 -4.38 1.43 -20.89
N VAL A 190 -3.90 0.41 -21.57
CA VAL A 190 -2.95 -0.53 -21.00
C VAL A 190 -1.82 -0.64 -21.99
N ALA A 191 -0.63 -0.28 -21.55
CA ALA A 191 0.53 -0.23 -22.43
C ALA A 191 1.16 -1.64 -22.50
N PHE A 192 0.51 -2.51 -23.28
CA PHE A 192 0.96 -3.88 -23.52
C PHE A 192 1.89 -3.94 -24.74
N GLY A 193 3.19 -4.10 -24.51
CA GLY A 193 4.13 -4.39 -25.59
C GLY A 193 5.60 -4.17 -25.22
N PRO A 194 6.53 -4.74 -26.01
CA PRO A 194 7.98 -4.64 -25.77
C PRO A 194 8.53 -3.20 -25.93
N THR A 195 7.70 -2.26 -26.38
CA THR A 195 8.03 -0.83 -26.53
C THR A 195 7.32 0.05 -25.50
N SER A 196 6.52 -0.54 -24.60
CA SER A 196 5.90 0.21 -23.52
C SER A 196 6.97 0.64 -22.52
N THR A 197 7.02 1.93 -22.23
CA THR A 197 7.86 2.50 -21.16
C THR A 197 7.03 2.81 -19.92
N ALA A 198 5.72 2.51 -19.91
CA ALA A 198 4.86 2.79 -18.77
C ALA A 198 5.18 1.80 -17.64
N PRO A 199 5.57 2.27 -16.45
CA PRO A 199 5.82 1.41 -15.29
C PRO A 199 4.58 0.54 -15.00
N ASN A 200 4.81 -0.73 -14.66
CA ASN A 200 3.75 -1.72 -14.48
C ASN A 200 2.74 -1.80 -15.65
N GLY A 201 3.17 -1.45 -16.87
CA GLY A 201 2.35 -1.54 -18.07
C GLY A 201 1.17 -0.58 -18.14
N GLY A 202 1.21 0.53 -17.40
CA GLY A 202 0.14 1.52 -17.36
C GLY A 202 -1.12 0.97 -16.70
N MET A 203 -0.97 0.27 -15.57
CA MET A 203 -2.11 -0.26 -14.84
C MET A 203 -2.84 0.88 -14.11
N ASP A 204 -4.06 1.17 -14.55
CA ASP A 204 -4.94 2.13 -13.90
C ASP A 204 -5.37 1.68 -12.50
N TYR A 205 -5.53 2.62 -11.58
CA TYR A 205 -6.05 2.35 -10.23
C TYR A 205 -7.57 2.25 -10.21
N PRO A 206 -8.18 1.63 -9.18
CA PRO A 206 -9.63 1.59 -9.04
C PRO A 206 -10.21 2.99 -8.78
N ILE A 207 -11.26 3.33 -9.52
CA ILE A 207 -12.15 4.45 -9.23
C ILE A 207 -13.39 3.91 -8.55
N PHE A 208 -13.54 4.22 -7.26
CA PHE A 208 -14.73 3.87 -6.50
C PHE A 208 -15.87 4.85 -6.81
N THR A 209 -17.08 4.33 -7.00
CA THR A 209 -18.30 5.12 -7.23
C THR A 209 -19.26 5.07 -6.04
N ALA A 210 -19.14 4.07 -5.17
CA ALA A 210 -19.91 3.95 -3.94
C ALA A 210 -19.13 3.17 -2.88
N ALA A 211 -19.33 3.55 -1.61
CA ALA A 211 -18.81 2.85 -0.43
C ALA A 211 -19.79 3.04 0.74
N ASP A 212 -20.67 2.06 0.94
CA ASP A 212 -21.79 2.16 1.88
C ASP A 212 -21.67 1.09 2.96
N PHE A 213 -21.57 1.53 4.22
CA PHE A 213 -21.50 0.64 5.37
C PHE A 213 -22.88 0.38 5.96
N ARG A 214 -23.26 -0.90 6.05
CA ARG A 214 -24.50 -1.35 6.70
C ARG A 214 -24.34 -2.75 7.28
N ALA A 215 -24.89 -2.97 8.48
CA ALA A 215 -24.96 -4.28 9.12
C ALA A 215 -23.64 -5.09 9.15
N GLY A 216 -22.50 -4.43 9.41
CA GLY A 216 -21.19 -5.09 9.47
C GLY A 216 -20.60 -5.47 8.10
N SER A 217 -21.13 -4.89 7.02
CA SER A 217 -20.62 -5.06 5.66
C SER A 217 -20.43 -3.70 4.99
N LEU A 218 -19.34 -3.56 4.24
CA LEU A 218 -19.09 -2.42 3.36
C LEU A 218 -19.38 -2.85 1.92
N PHE A 219 -20.41 -2.25 1.34
CA PHE A 219 -20.77 -2.44 -0.05
C PHE A 219 -20.00 -1.44 -0.90
N VAL A 220 -19.20 -1.95 -1.83
CA VAL A 220 -18.29 -1.16 -2.64
C VAL A 220 -18.59 -1.41 -4.11
N SER A 221 -18.60 -0.33 -4.90
CA SER A 221 -18.77 -0.38 -6.35
C SER A 221 -17.75 0.55 -7.02
N GLY A 222 -17.37 0.23 -8.25
CA GLY A 222 -16.45 1.05 -9.04
C GLY A 222 -15.99 0.35 -10.31
N PHE A 223 -14.91 0.86 -10.88
CA PHE A 223 -14.22 0.25 -12.02
C PHE A 223 -12.73 0.52 -11.99
N VAL A 224 -12.00 -0.25 -12.78
CA VAL A 224 -10.60 0.00 -13.10
C VAL A 224 -10.55 0.57 -14.51
N GLY A 225 -9.83 1.68 -14.70
CA GLY A 225 -9.78 2.43 -15.96
C GLY A 225 -10.14 3.91 -15.82
N SER A 226 -10.25 4.60 -16.96
CA SER A 226 -10.75 5.99 -17.04
C SER A 226 -12.27 6.09 -17.09
N GLN A 227 -12.97 5.00 -17.41
CA GLN A 227 -14.43 4.93 -17.40
C GLN A 227 -14.94 3.49 -17.25
N ALA A 228 -16.20 3.36 -16.81
CA ALA A 228 -16.91 2.09 -16.78
C ALA A 228 -16.94 1.42 -18.18
N GLY A 229 -16.79 0.10 -18.22
CA GLY A 229 -16.95 -0.69 -19.45
C GLY A 229 -15.65 -1.04 -20.19
N GLN A 230 -14.48 -0.78 -19.61
CA GLN A 230 -13.18 -1.05 -20.22
C GLN A 230 -12.71 -2.49 -19.96
N SER A 231 -13.05 -3.40 -20.88
CA SER A 231 -12.75 -4.84 -20.77
C SER A 231 -11.27 -5.21 -20.71
N GLN A 232 -10.37 -4.31 -21.08
CA GLN A 232 -8.92 -4.54 -20.96
C GLN A 232 -8.43 -4.61 -19.49
N PHE A 233 -9.23 -4.12 -18.54
CA PHE A 233 -8.97 -4.26 -17.10
C PHE A 233 -9.76 -5.42 -16.47
N ALA A 234 -10.40 -6.26 -17.28
CA ALA A 234 -11.16 -7.40 -16.81
C ALA A 234 -10.29 -8.38 -16.01
N GLY A 235 -10.85 -8.93 -14.93
CA GLY A 235 -10.17 -9.87 -14.05
C GLY A 235 -9.09 -9.25 -13.16
N SER A 236 -8.91 -7.92 -13.18
CA SER A 236 -8.05 -7.24 -12.23
C SER A 236 -8.55 -7.43 -10.80
N THR A 237 -7.63 -7.70 -9.89
CA THR A 237 -7.88 -7.82 -8.46
C THR A 237 -7.82 -6.43 -7.85
N VAL A 238 -8.86 -6.02 -7.12
CA VAL A 238 -8.95 -4.73 -6.44
C VAL A 238 -8.83 -4.95 -4.94
N GLN A 239 -7.70 -4.53 -4.37
CA GLN A 239 -7.52 -4.55 -2.92
C GLN A 239 -8.06 -3.24 -2.34
N VAL A 240 -9.05 -3.35 -1.45
CA VAL A 240 -9.72 -2.20 -0.84
C VAL A 240 -9.16 -1.97 0.56
N TYR A 241 -8.68 -0.77 0.81
CA TYR A 241 -8.08 -0.38 2.08
C TYR A 241 -8.87 0.74 2.75
N LEU A 242 -8.86 0.76 4.09
CA LEU A 242 -9.13 1.98 4.84
C LEU A 242 -7.99 2.95 4.59
N ALA A 243 -8.32 4.16 4.13
CA ALA A 243 -7.33 5.19 3.89
C ALA A 243 -6.82 5.79 5.21
N SER A 244 -5.52 6.07 5.29
CA SER A 244 -5.00 7.00 6.32
C SER A 244 -4.90 8.42 5.74
N ALA A 245 -5.06 9.42 6.61
CA ALA A 245 -4.91 10.82 6.23
C ALA A 245 -3.45 11.24 5.99
N ASP A 246 -2.50 10.39 6.37
CA ASP A 246 -1.07 10.63 6.27
C ASP A 246 -0.52 10.11 4.93
N GLY A 247 0.40 10.85 4.30
CA GLY A 247 1.10 10.42 3.07
C GLY A 247 0.22 10.41 1.82
N SER A 248 -0.52 11.49 1.58
CA SER A 248 -1.32 11.65 0.35
C SER A 248 -0.63 12.52 -0.67
N ALA A 249 -0.74 12.16 -1.94
CA ALA A 249 -0.54 13.10 -3.04
C ALA A 249 -1.89 13.57 -3.59
N GLU A 250 -1.90 14.76 -4.17
CA GLU A 250 -3.03 15.26 -4.94
C GLU A 250 -2.72 15.06 -6.43
N GLY A 251 -3.68 14.56 -7.19
CA GLY A 251 -3.47 14.20 -8.59
C GLY A 251 -4.77 14.17 -9.38
N GLU A 252 -4.65 14.25 -10.70
CA GLU A 252 -5.80 14.09 -11.59
C GLU A 252 -6.29 12.63 -11.53
N THR A 253 -7.59 12.43 -11.38
CA THR A 253 -8.15 11.07 -11.27
C THR A 253 -8.27 10.40 -12.63
N VAL A 254 -8.69 11.13 -13.66
CA VAL A 254 -8.82 10.64 -15.04
C VAL A 254 -8.14 11.64 -15.96
N LEU A 255 -7.25 11.14 -16.83
CA LEU A 255 -6.43 11.98 -17.69
C LEU A 255 -7.27 12.96 -18.52
N GLY A 256 -7.04 14.26 -18.30
CA GLY A 256 -7.68 15.34 -19.03
C GLY A 256 -9.08 15.74 -18.54
N ASP A 257 -9.58 15.23 -17.42
CA ASP A 257 -10.85 15.65 -16.82
C ASP A 257 -10.73 16.93 -15.97
N GLY A 258 -9.50 17.34 -15.65
CA GLY A 258 -9.17 18.53 -14.87
C GLY A 258 -9.50 18.42 -13.37
N ARG A 259 -9.91 17.25 -12.89
CA ARG A 259 -10.33 17.04 -11.50
C ARG A 259 -9.17 16.47 -10.69
N VAL A 260 -8.63 17.32 -9.83
CA VAL A 260 -7.64 16.93 -8.83
C VAL A 260 -8.34 16.35 -7.60
N SER A 261 -7.92 15.16 -7.19
CA SER A 261 -8.40 14.46 -6.00
C SER A 261 -7.22 14.03 -5.12
N ARG A 262 -7.52 13.72 -3.86
CA ARG A 262 -6.55 13.15 -2.93
C ARG A 262 -6.41 11.65 -3.15
N HIS A 263 -5.19 11.21 -3.40
CA HIS A 263 -4.76 9.81 -3.45
C HIS A 263 -4.07 9.49 -2.13
N GLY A 264 -4.11 8.25 -1.64
CA GLY A 264 -3.51 8.00 -0.34
C GLY A 264 -3.26 6.56 0.05
N THR A 265 -2.90 6.43 1.31
CA THR A 265 -2.28 5.25 1.91
C THR A 265 -3.28 4.17 2.31
N GLY A 266 -2.93 2.90 2.08
CA GLY A 266 -3.70 1.74 2.51
C GLY A 266 -3.32 1.27 3.92
N ALA A 267 -3.97 1.81 4.95
CA ALA A 267 -3.62 1.52 6.35
C ALA A 267 -4.09 0.16 6.84
N VAL A 268 -5.26 -0.29 6.38
CA VAL A 268 -5.86 -1.58 6.75
C VAL A 268 -6.52 -2.18 5.52
N LEU A 269 -6.14 -3.41 5.14
CA LEU A 269 -6.83 -4.15 4.10
C LEU A 269 -8.23 -4.56 4.60
N LEU A 270 -9.28 -4.07 3.94
CA LEU A 270 -10.67 -4.40 4.25
C LEU A 270 -11.14 -5.63 3.49
N GLY A 271 -10.54 -5.88 2.33
CA GLY A 271 -10.81 -7.07 1.52
C GLY A 271 -10.43 -6.88 0.07
N THR A 272 -10.92 -7.79 -0.76
CA THR A 272 -10.54 -7.85 -2.17
C THR A 272 -11.75 -8.15 -3.02
N LEU A 273 -11.85 -7.44 -4.15
CA LEU A 273 -12.84 -7.68 -5.21
C LEU A 273 -12.13 -8.02 -6.50
N VAL A 274 -12.87 -8.52 -7.50
CA VAL A 274 -12.35 -8.80 -8.84
C VAL A 274 -13.21 -8.04 -9.84
N ALA A 275 -12.57 -7.32 -10.76
CA ALA A 275 -13.25 -6.67 -11.86
C ALA A 275 -13.82 -7.70 -12.83
N ASP A 276 -15.06 -7.49 -13.27
CA ASP A 276 -15.77 -8.34 -14.22
C ASP A 276 -15.22 -8.18 -15.66
N GLY A 277 -15.88 -8.82 -16.62
CA GLY A 277 -15.49 -8.77 -18.05
C GLY A 277 -15.46 -7.37 -18.66
N ASN A 278 -16.00 -6.36 -17.97
CA ASN A 278 -16.09 -4.98 -18.40
C ASN A 278 -15.25 -4.02 -17.53
N GLY A 279 -14.35 -4.56 -16.69
CA GLY A 279 -13.50 -3.76 -15.80
C GLY A 279 -14.26 -3.18 -14.59
N GLN A 280 -15.52 -3.56 -14.38
CA GLN A 280 -16.36 -3.07 -13.28
C GLN A 280 -16.24 -4.00 -12.07
N PHE A 281 -16.31 -3.46 -10.87
CA PHE A 281 -16.39 -4.27 -9.65
C PHE A 281 -17.53 -3.80 -8.76
N HIS A 282 -18.18 -4.77 -8.12
CA HIS A 282 -19.19 -4.55 -7.09
C HIS A 282 -19.17 -5.71 -6.11
N GLY A 283 -19.25 -5.44 -4.81
CA GLY A 283 -19.36 -6.50 -3.82
C GLY A 283 -19.48 -6.00 -2.39
N ALA A 284 -19.71 -6.94 -1.47
CA ALA A 284 -19.75 -6.70 -0.04
C ALA A 284 -18.47 -7.24 0.62
N LEU A 285 -17.82 -6.40 1.43
CA LEU A 285 -16.69 -6.76 2.26
C LEU A 285 -17.16 -6.92 3.70
N ASN A 286 -16.81 -8.04 4.33
CA ASN A 286 -17.13 -8.29 5.73
C ASN A 286 -16.18 -7.50 6.62
N VAL A 287 -16.65 -6.36 7.12
CA VAL A 287 -15.87 -5.47 7.99
C VAL A 287 -16.66 -5.25 9.29
N PRO A 288 -16.21 -5.82 10.43
CA PRO A 288 -16.97 -5.79 11.68
C PRO A 288 -17.35 -4.38 12.14
N SER A 289 -16.48 -3.40 11.83
CA SER A 289 -16.71 -1.99 12.06
C SER A 289 -15.81 -1.17 11.16
N VAL A 290 -16.32 -0.04 10.67
CA VAL A 290 -15.53 1.03 10.09
C VAL A 290 -15.94 2.34 10.75
N THR A 291 -15.02 3.27 10.86
CA THR A 291 -15.36 4.63 11.29
C THR A 291 -16.13 5.29 10.15
N LEU A 292 -17.39 5.66 10.41
CA LEU A 292 -18.20 6.38 9.44
C LEU A 292 -17.54 7.72 9.08
N ARG A 293 -17.68 8.12 7.82
CA ARG A 293 -17.03 9.32 7.25
C ARG A 293 -15.50 9.24 7.17
N SER A 294 -14.91 8.07 7.43
CA SER A 294 -13.56 7.76 6.93
C SER A 294 -13.60 7.50 5.42
N HIS A 295 -12.43 7.36 4.81
CA HIS A 295 -12.29 7.10 3.38
C HIS A 295 -11.75 5.70 3.14
N ILE A 296 -12.16 5.09 2.03
CA ILE A 296 -11.43 3.98 1.42
C ILE A 296 -10.55 4.48 0.28
N THR A 297 -9.55 3.68 -0.05
CA THR A 297 -8.74 3.76 -1.26
C THR A 297 -8.42 2.32 -1.69
N GLY A 298 -7.69 2.14 -2.79
CA GLY A 298 -7.31 0.82 -3.25
C GLY A 298 -6.33 0.86 -4.39
N LEU A 299 -5.76 -0.29 -4.67
CA LEU A 299 -4.93 -0.54 -5.85
C LEU A 299 -5.55 -1.69 -6.65
N ALA A 300 -5.29 -1.70 -7.95
CA ALA A 300 -5.64 -2.79 -8.84
C ALA A 300 -4.38 -3.57 -9.21
N THR A 301 -4.53 -4.88 -9.40
CA THR A 301 -3.47 -5.76 -9.90
C THR A 301 -4.03 -6.62 -11.02
N ASP A 302 -3.38 -6.62 -12.18
CA ASP A 302 -3.84 -7.43 -13.30
C ASP A 302 -3.44 -8.91 -13.19
N ALA A 303 -3.84 -9.72 -14.16
CA ALA A 303 -3.52 -11.16 -14.18
C ALA A 303 -2.01 -11.47 -14.38
N PHE A 304 -1.22 -10.48 -14.81
CA PHE A 304 0.23 -10.59 -14.92
C PHE A 304 0.93 -10.12 -13.63
N GLY A 305 0.16 -9.68 -12.63
CA GLY A 305 0.66 -9.25 -11.34
C GLY A 305 1.09 -7.78 -11.29
N ARG A 306 0.87 -7.01 -12.36
CA ARG A 306 1.25 -5.60 -12.44
C ARG A 306 0.28 -4.77 -11.63
N THR A 307 0.80 -3.95 -10.72
CA THR A 307 -0.01 -3.16 -9.80
C THR A 307 -0.13 -1.71 -10.27
N SER A 308 -1.28 -1.09 -10.04
CA SER A 308 -1.45 0.35 -10.13
C SER A 308 -0.84 1.08 -8.94
N GLU A 309 -0.85 2.41 -8.99
CA GLU A 309 -0.79 3.26 -7.79
C GLU A 309 -2.07 3.12 -6.95
N PHE A 310 -2.17 3.88 -5.87
CA PHE A 310 -3.40 3.97 -5.07
C PHE A 310 -4.39 4.97 -5.68
N GLY A 311 -5.66 4.55 -5.76
CA GLY A 311 -6.75 5.37 -6.26
C GLY A 311 -7.17 6.49 -5.32
N ALA A 312 -7.98 7.39 -5.86
CA ALA A 312 -8.54 8.51 -5.12
C ALA A 312 -9.42 8.04 -3.94
N TRP A 313 -9.50 8.88 -2.93
CA TRP A 313 -10.32 8.62 -1.75
C TRP A 313 -11.82 8.58 -2.05
N GLN A 314 -12.49 7.57 -1.50
CA GLN A 314 -13.95 7.46 -1.51
C GLN A 314 -14.48 7.50 -0.07
N LEU A 315 -15.38 8.43 0.19
CA LEU A 315 -16.04 8.57 1.49
C LEU A 315 -16.91 7.33 1.78
N ILE A 316 -16.76 6.79 3.00
CA ILE A 316 -17.65 5.76 3.52
C ILE A 316 -18.91 6.43 4.08
N ASN A 317 -20.05 6.13 3.46
CA ASN A 317 -21.36 6.61 3.89
C ASN A 317 -22.11 5.53 4.68
N THR A 318 -23.15 5.98 5.39
CA THR A 318 -24.25 5.09 5.79
C THR A 318 -25.36 5.21 4.78
N ASN A 319 -25.76 4.08 4.24
CA ASN A 319 -26.96 3.94 3.45
C ASN A 319 -28.08 3.34 4.31
N ALA A 320 -28.19 3.85 5.53
CA ALA A 320 -29.30 3.55 6.41
C ALA A 320 -30.40 4.57 6.12
N PRO A 321 -31.67 4.14 6.06
CA PRO A 321 -32.79 5.06 6.09
C PRO A 321 -32.65 6.09 7.21
N VAL A 322 -32.88 7.35 6.89
CA VAL A 322 -32.94 8.44 7.86
C VAL A 322 -34.41 8.76 8.08
N ALA A 323 -34.94 8.34 9.23
CA ALA A 323 -36.27 8.73 9.66
C ALA A 323 -36.29 10.22 10.02
N ASN A 324 -37.25 10.98 9.49
CA ASN A 324 -37.47 12.38 9.84
C ASN A 324 -38.76 12.53 10.64
N ASP A 325 -38.79 13.50 11.56
CA ASP A 325 -39.97 13.71 12.41
C ASP A 325 -41.19 14.10 11.58
N ASP A 326 -42.26 13.33 11.71
CA ASP A 326 -43.55 13.63 11.11
C ASP A 326 -44.44 14.45 12.03
N PHE A 327 -45.13 15.45 11.47
CA PHE A 327 -46.09 16.23 12.22
C PHE A 327 -47.32 16.61 11.40
N ALA A 328 -48.49 16.42 12.00
CA ALA A 328 -49.74 16.97 11.52
C ALA A 328 -50.48 17.67 12.67
N LYS A 329 -50.98 18.89 12.42
CA LYS A 329 -51.84 19.63 13.34
C LYS A 329 -53.23 19.76 12.75
N THR A 330 -54.24 19.30 13.49
CA THR A 330 -55.63 19.32 13.03
C THR A 330 -56.60 19.40 14.22
N ASP A 331 -57.79 19.94 13.96
CA ASP A 331 -58.95 19.89 14.88
C ASP A 331 -59.89 18.71 14.54
N GLY A 332 -59.48 17.81 13.63
CA GLY A 332 -60.22 16.63 13.16
C GLY A 332 -59.30 15.40 12.95
N VAL A 333 -59.56 14.56 11.95
CA VAL A 333 -58.67 13.43 11.61
C VAL A 333 -57.49 13.93 10.77
N ALA A 334 -56.26 13.48 11.08
CA ALA A 334 -55.07 13.70 10.28
C ALA A 334 -54.57 12.39 9.67
N VAL A 335 -54.09 12.47 8.43
CA VAL A 335 -53.28 11.43 7.79
C VAL A 335 -51.84 11.93 7.83
N VAL A 336 -50.95 11.11 8.37
CA VAL A 336 -49.51 11.36 8.41
C VAL A 336 -48.87 10.34 7.48
N ASP A 337 -48.21 10.83 6.43
CA ASP A 337 -47.40 9.98 5.55
C ASP A 337 -45.99 9.92 6.12
N VAL A 338 -45.74 8.85 6.87
CA VAL A 338 -44.50 8.62 7.63
C VAL A 338 -43.29 8.36 6.74
N LEU A 339 -43.48 8.20 5.43
CA LEU A 339 -42.37 7.99 4.49
C LEU A 339 -42.12 9.23 3.63
N ALA A 340 -42.99 10.25 3.71
CA ALA A 340 -42.94 11.38 2.80
C ALA A 340 -41.69 12.26 2.98
N ASN A 341 -41.12 12.30 4.19
CA ASN A 341 -39.94 13.07 4.53
C ASN A 341 -38.72 12.18 4.86
N ASP A 342 -38.87 10.87 4.91
CA ASP A 342 -37.77 9.95 5.21
C ASP A 342 -36.75 9.91 4.06
N GLY A 343 -35.47 9.90 4.43
CA GLY A 343 -34.37 9.85 3.49
C GLY A 343 -33.92 8.42 3.25
N ASP A 344 -33.90 8.00 1.98
CA ASP A 344 -33.29 6.74 1.57
C ASP A 344 -32.50 6.95 0.28
N ILE A 345 -31.19 6.78 0.36
CA ILE A 345 -30.27 7.10 -0.73
C ILE A 345 -30.18 5.97 -1.77
N ASP A 346 -30.57 4.73 -1.44
CA ASP A 346 -30.53 3.61 -2.39
C ASP A 346 -31.90 3.07 -2.83
N GLY A 347 -32.98 3.63 -2.30
CA GLY A 347 -34.35 3.31 -2.71
C GLY A 347 -34.80 1.91 -2.29
N ASN A 348 -34.13 1.28 -1.32
CA ASN A 348 -34.51 -0.02 -0.77
C ASN A 348 -35.42 0.05 0.46
N LEU A 349 -35.79 1.26 0.90
CA LEU A 349 -36.68 1.50 2.03
C LEU A 349 -37.90 0.58 1.93
N ASP A 350 -38.08 -0.30 2.91
CA ASP A 350 -39.22 -1.20 2.97
C ASP A 350 -40.39 -0.49 3.67
N PRO A 351 -41.43 -0.03 2.93
CA PRO A 351 -42.57 0.68 3.52
C PRO A 351 -43.38 -0.19 4.47
N THR A 352 -43.24 -1.51 4.38
CA THR A 352 -44.02 -2.49 5.15
C THR A 352 -43.39 -2.79 6.52
N SER A 353 -42.20 -2.25 6.77
CA SER A 353 -41.47 -2.39 8.03
C SER A 353 -41.92 -1.41 9.13
N VAL A 354 -42.74 -0.42 8.77
CA VAL A 354 -43.35 0.53 9.71
C VAL A 354 -44.48 -0.18 10.50
N THR A 355 -44.31 -0.29 11.82
CA THR A 355 -45.28 -0.89 12.75
C THR A 355 -45.83 0.09 13.77
#